data_AF-M0MN87-F1
#
_entry.id   AF-M0MN87-F1
#
_cell.length_a   1.000
_cell.length_b   1.000
_cell.length_c   1.000
_cell.angle_alpha   90.00
_cell.angle_beta   90.00
_cell.angle_gamma   90.00
#
_symmetry.space_group_name_H-M   'P 1'
#
loop_
_entity.id
_entity.type
_entity.pdbx_description
1 polymer ?
#
loop_
_entity_poly.entity_id
_entity_poly.type
_entity_poly.pdbx_seq_one_letter_code
_entity_poly.pdbx_strand_id
1 'polypeptide(L)' 'MDVPVRRRDSDSDADDEPEPPQAVVTSHETRPGKVVFTERDNADGWIATNVTVDLEP' A
#
# COMPACT_ATOMS: atom_id res chain seq x y z
N MET A 1 -21.94 -42.33 -29.94
CA MET A 1 -20.86 -42.37 -28.93
C MET A 1 -21.05 -41.16 -28.05
N ASP A 2 -21.44 -41.40 -26.81
CA ASP A 2 -21.49 -40.37 -25.77
C ASP A 2 -20.05 -40.03 -25.36
N VAL A 3 -19.67 -38.76 -25.46
CA VAL A 3 -18.40 -38.26 -24.89
C VAL A 3 -18.71 -36.95 -24.16
N PRO A 4 -18.66 -36.91 -22.82
CA PRO A 4 -18.84 -35.69 -22.08
C PRO A 4 -17.47 -35.00 -21.96
N VAL A 5 -17.37 -33.75 -22.41
CA VAL A 5 -16.28 -32.87 -21.99
C VAL A 5 -16.91 -31.55 -21.56
N ARG A 6 -17.09 -31.42 -20.24
CA ARG A 6 -17.21 -30.13 -19.59
C ARG A 6 -15.85 -29.46 -19.67
N ARG A 7 -15.58 -28.65 -20.71
CA ARG A 7 -14.46 -27.72 -20.68
C ARG A 7 -14.86 -26.55 -19.80
N ARG A 8 -14.22 -26.51 -18.64
CA ARG A 8 -14.26 -25.43 -17.68
C ARG A 8 -13.37 -24.33 -18.23
N ASP A 9 -13.88 -23.54 -19.16
CA ASP A 9 -13.27 -22.26 -19.47
C ASP A 9 -13.98 -21.25 -18.55
N SER A 10 -13.58 -21.34 -17.27
CA SER A 10 -13.71 -20.21 -16.38
C SER A 10 -12.71 -19.21 -16.93
N ASP A 11 -13.16 -18.32 -17.81
CA ASP A 11 -12.44 -17.11 -18.19
C ASP A 11 -12.23 -16.29 -16.92
N SER A 12 -11.24 -16.69 -16.15
CA SER A 12 -10.60 -15.89 -15.13
C SER A 12 -9.63 -14.95 -15.83
N ASP A 13 -10.18 -14.04 -16.65
CA ASP A 13 -9.57 -12.75 -16.93
C ASP A 13 -9.77 -11.87 -15.69
N ALA A 14 -9.28 -12.34 -14.54
CA ALA A 14 -9.16 -11.53 -13.35
C ALA A 14 -7.81 -10.83 -13.45
N ASP A 15 -7.83 -9.62 -14.01
CA ASP A 15 -6.86 -8.55 -13.79
C ASP A 15 -5.44 -9.00 -13.41
N ASP A 16 -4.64 -9.30 -14.43
CA ASP A 16 -3.16 -9.22 -14.35
C ASP A 16 -2.75 -7.72 -14.35
N GLU A 17 -3.43 -6.88 -13.55
CA GLU A 17 -2.89 -5.56 -13.23
C GLU A 17 -1.68 -5.80 -12.31
N PRO A 18 -0.49 -5.25 -12.64
CA PRO A 18 0.66 -5.40 -11.78
C PRO A 18 0.31 -4.82 -10.41
N GLU A 19 0.34 -5.67 -9.39
CA GLU A 19 0.12 -5.28 -8.01
C GLU A 19 1.03 -4.05 -7.72
N PRO A 20 0.48 -2.93 -7.22
CA PRO A 20 1.29 -1.75 -6.99
C PRO A 20 2.46 -2.13 -6.07
N PRO A 21 3.65 -1.57 -6.28
CA PRO A 21 4.82 -1.92 -5.47
C PRO A 21 4.48 -1.75 -3.99
N GLN A 22 4.61 -2.83 -3.22
CA GLN A 22 4.37 -2.81 -1.79
C GLN A 22 5.37 -1.83 -1.14
N ALA A 23 4.89 -0.66 -0.74
CA ALA A 23 5.72 0.37 -0.15
C ALA A 23 6.22 -0.09 1.22
N VAL A 24 7.54 -0.12 1.41
CA VAL A 24 8.10 -0.42 2.73
C VAL A 24 8.20 0.86 3.55
N VAL A 25 7.54 0.85 4.71
CA VAL A 25 7.50 1.97 5.65
C VAL A 25 8.13 1.59 6.99
N THR A 26 8.55 2.60 7.75
CA THR A 26 9.05 2.48 9.13
C THR A 26 8.12 3.24 10.07
N SER A 27 7.83 2.69 11.25
CA SER A 27 7.00 3.34 12.27
C SER A 27 7.87 3.99 13.37
N HIS A 28 7.49 5.19 13.77
CA HIS A 28 8.17 5.95 14.82
C HIS A 28 7.15 6.50 15.84
N GLU A 29 7.39 6.28 17.13
CA GLU A 29 6.59 6.82 18.22
C GLU A 29 7.40 7.86 19.01
N THR A 30 7.18 9.14 18.74
CA THR A 30 7.90 10.25 19.41
C THR A 30 7.19 10.72 20.69
N ARG A 31 5.91 10.38 20.84
CA ARG A 31 5.09 10.61 22.05
C ARG A 31 4.16 9.41 22.25
N PRO A 32 3.86 9.04 23.51
CA PRO A 32 2.92 7.95 23.80
C PRO A 32 1.61 8.08 23.02
N GLY A 33 1.27 7.05 22.25
CA GLY A 33 0.05 6.97 21.45
C GLY A 33 0.06 7.80 20.16
N LYS A 34 1.22 8.32 19.72
CA LYS A 34 1.39 9.06 18.47
C LYS A 34 2.43 8.40 17.59
N VAL A 35 1.98 7.80 16.49
CA VAL A 35 2.83 7.07 15.54
C VAL A 35 2.89 7.80 14.20
N VAL A 36 4.10 7.93 13.65
CA VAL A 36 4.35 8.43 12.30
C VAL A 36 4.93 7.30 11.45
N PHE A 37 4.43 7.14 10.23
CA PHE A 37 5.01 6.24 9.23
C PHE A 37 5.84 7.04 8.24
N THR A 38 7.08 6.61 8.01
CA THR A 38 7.98 7.19 7.01
C THR A 38 8.33 6.14 5.97
N GLU A 39 8.76 6.55 4.79
CA GLU A 39 9.44 5.63 3.87
C GLU A 39 10.68 5.02 4.54
N ARG A 40 11.06 3.81 4.11
CA ARG A 40 12.34 3.21 4.47
C ARG A 40 13.47 4.21 4.17
N ASP A 41 14.40 4.34 5.12
CA ASP A 41 15.57 5.23 5.04
C ASP A 41 15.26 6.75 5.07
N ASN A 42 14.01 7.16 5.27
CA ASN A 42 13.65 8.56 5.56
C ASN A 42 13.66 8.85 7.08
N ALA A 43 14.79 8.58 7.72
CA ALA A 43 14.97 8.78 9.16
C ALA A 43 14.93 10.27 9.57
N ASP A 44 15.33 11.15 8.66
CA ASP A 44 15.31 12.61 8.87
C ASP A 44 13.87 13.18 8.87
N GLY A 45 12.87 12.34 8.54
CA GLY A 45 11.46 12.70 8.67
C GLY A 45 11.01 13.78 7.68
N TRP A 46 11.64 13.86 6.51
CA TRP A 46 11.22 14.78 5.46
C TRP A 46 9.94 14.25 4.83
N ILE A 47 8.82 14.70 5.37
CA ILE A 47 7.50 14.42 4.81
C ILE A 47 7.20 15.55 3.84
N ALA A 48 7.30 15.27 2.54
CA ALA A 48 6.81 16.18 1.51
C ALA A 48 5.27 16.21 1.57
N THR A 49 4.74 17.02 2.47
CA THR A 49 3.32 17.32 2.56
C THR A 49 3.04 18.64 1.86
N ASN A 50 1.95 18.70 1.09
CA ASN A 50 1.42 19.95 0.56
C ASN A 50 0.54 20.69 1.59
N VAL A 51 0.39 20.14 2.80
CA VAL A 51 -0.40 20.69 3.89
C VAL A 51 0.52 21.39 4.89
N THR A 52 0.46 22.72 4.91
CA THR A 52 1.04 23.54 5.98
C THR A 52 0.07 23.56 7.15
N VAL A 53 0.56 23.31 8.37
CA VAL A 53 -0.22 23.47 9.61
C VAL A 53 0.16 24.76 10.30
N ASP A 54 -0.83 25.55 10.71
CA ASP A 54 -0.61 26.73 11.54
C ASP A 54 -0.29 26.29 12.97
N LEU A 55 0.69 26.95 13.59
CA LEU A 55 1.00 26.75 15.00
C LEU A 55 0.08 27.67 15.82
N GLU A 56 -0.75 27.10 16.69
CA GLU A 56 -1.46 27.91 17.69
C GLU A 56 -0.47 28.44 18.75
N PRO A 57 -0.65 29.68 19.24
CA PRO A 57 0.21 30.30 20.25
C PRO A 57 0.09 29.65 21.65
#